data_AF-A0A2E7PBR5-F1
#
_entry.id   AF-A0A2E7PBR5-F1
#
_cell.length_a   1.000
_cell.length_b   1.000
_cell.length_c   1.000
_cell.angle_alpha   90.00
_cell.angle_beta   90.00
_cell.angle_gamma   90.00
#
_symmetry.space_group_name_H-M   'P 1'
#
loop_
_entity.id
_entity.type
_entity.pdbx_description
1 polymer ?
#
loop_
_entity_poly.entity_id
_entity_poly.type
_entity_poly.pdbx_seq_one_letter_code
_entity_poly.pdbx_strand_id
1 'polypeptide(L)'
;MSGKQDQADQELLGDDKAEEVMSHLNAEMDTPTADNNWRVAGIDKDLTPLQYHYLSLLQRLVALKNTYQTDAEYEAWMMVGINKAVYSTLRDSIEANVGDEAKELLNREQHVN
;
A
#
# COMPACT_ATOMS: atom_id res chain seq x y z
N MET A 1 -1.46 -1.22 64.69
CA MET A 1 -1.38 -0.38 63.47
C MET A 1 0.06 0.08 63.31
N SER A 2 0.78 -0.52 62.34
CA SER A 2 1.72 0.15 61.42
C SER A 2 2.75 -0.88 60.96
N GLY A 3 2.52 -1.44 59.77
CA GLY A 3 3.45 -2.34 59.09
C GLY A 3 4.62 -1.54 58.54
N LYS A 4 5.84 -2.03 58.74
CA LYS A 4 7.03 -1.51 58.07
C LYS A 4 7.18 -2.22 56.73
N GLN A 5 7.28 -1.41 55.70
CA GLN A 5 7.38 -1.75 54.28
C GLN A 5 8.60 -2.61 53.97
N ASP A 6 8.39 -3.64 53.17
CA ASP A 6 9.43 -4.29 52.37
C ASP A 6 10.04 -3.27 51.40
N GLN A 7 11.34 -3.04 51.52
CA GLN A 7 12.14 -2.43 50.45
C GLN A 7 12.52 -3.56 49.48
N ALA A 8 11.81 -3.63 48.36
CA ALA A 8 12.33 -4.30 47.18
C ALA A 8 13.30 -3.33 46.49
N ASP A 9 14.59 -3.66 46.52
CA ASP A 9 15.59 -3.04 45.65
C ASP A 9 15.21 -3.33 44.19
N GLN A 10 14.68 -2.32 43.52
CA GLN A 10 14.44 -2.35 42.09
C GLN A 10 15.75 -1.95 41.40
N GLU A 11 16.59 -2.94 41.11
CA GLU A 11 17.74 -2.73 40.24
C GLU A 11 17.24 -2.28 38.86
N LEU A 12 17.60 -1.03 38.55
CA LEU A 12 17.30 -0.28 37.34
C LEU A 12 18.01 -0.95 36.14
N LEU A 13 17.30 -1.79 35.39
CA LEU A 13 17.80 -2.40 34.17
C LEU A 13 17.83 -1.38 33.02
N GLY A 14 19.00 -0.76 32.86
CA GLY A 14 19.61 -0.19 31.64
C GLY A 14 18.69 0.34 30.53
N ASP A 15 18.39 1.63 30.59
CA ASP A 15 17.65 2.35 29.54
C ASP A 15 18.56 2.99 28.46
N ASP A 16 19.88 3.05 28.67
CA ASP A 16 20.77 3.83 27.79
C ASP A 16 21.20 3.11 26.49
N LYS A 17 20.90 1.82 26.32
CA LYS A 17 21.35 1.04 25.14
C LYS A 17 20.25 0.73 24.12
N ALA A 18 18.98 0.89 24.47
CA ALA A 18 17.90 0.61 23.55
C ALA A 18 17.76 1.72 22.49
N GLU A 19 17.92 2.98 22.90
CA GLU A 19 17.83 4.14 22.01
C GLU A 19 19.02 4.25 21.05
N GLU A 20 20.22 3.93 21.53
CA GLU A 20 21.44 3.91 20.70
C GLU A 20 21.29 2.85 19.58
N VAL A 21 20.90 1.62 19.91
CA VAL A 21 20.71 0.53 18.94
C VAL A 21 19.63 0.85 17.90
N MET A 22 18.52 1.47 18.31
CA MET A 22 17.46 1.91 17.38
C MET A 22 17.95 3.02 16.43
N SER A 23 18.82 3.92 16.91
CA SER A 23 19.42 4.96 16.05
C SER A 23 20.38 4.39 15.00
N HIS A 24 21.14 3.34 15.36
CA HIS A 24 22.08 2.68 14.44
C HIS A 24 21.36 1.87 13.35
N LEU A 25 20.21 1.28 13.66
CA LEU A 25 19.40 0.53 12.67
C LEU A 25 18.81 1.44 11.58
N ASN A 26 18.49 2.70 11.90
CA ASN A 26 17.98 3.67 10.93
C ASN A 26 19.09 4.28 10.05
N ALA A 27 20.35 4.25 10.48
CA ALA A 27 21.46 4.91 9.78
C ALA A 27 22.05 4.08 8.62
N GLU A 28 21.85 2.75 8.61
CA GLU A 28 22.48 1.84 7.63
C GLU A 28 21.54 1.34 6.53
N MET A 29 20.25 1.68 6.59
CA MET A 29 19.34 1.43 5.46
C MET A 29 19.51 2.54 4.42
N ASP A 30 20.62 2.48 3.68
CA ASP A 30 20.85 3.23 2.45
C ASP A 30 19.89 2.69 1.37
N THR A 31 18.60 2.97 1.57
CA THR A 31 17.54 2.57 0.65
C THR A 31 17.76 3.43 -0.59
N PRO A 32 18.05 2.85 -1.76
CA PRO A 32 18.29 3.63 -2.96
C PRO A 32 17.10 4.56 -3.18
N THR A 33 17.31 5.85 -3.00
CA THR A 33 16.36 6.89 -3.41
C THR A 33 16.47 6.94 -4.92
N ALA A 34 15.85 5.98 -5.58
CA ALA A 34 15.64 6.08 -7.01
C ALA A 34 14.84 7.36 -7.25
N ASP A 35 15.31 8.25 -8.12
CA ASP A 35 14.51 9.34 -8.71
C ASP A 35 13.42 8.72 -9.59
N ASN A 36 12.53 7.90 -9.01
CA ASN A 36 11.36 7.47 -9.73
C ASN A 36 10.41 8.66 -9.70
N ASN A 37 9.83 9.01 -10.82
CA ASN A 37 8.68 9.88 -10.78
C ASN A 37 7.48 8.96 -10.54
N TRP A 38 7.08 8.73 -9.29
CA TRP A 38 5.92 7.89 -8.94
C TRP A 38 4.61 8.57 -9.33
N ARG A 39 4.47 8.87 -10.62
CA ARG A 39 3.31 9.54 -11.21
C ARG A 39 2.53 8.54 -12.04
N VAL A 40 1.22 8.56 -11.85
CA VAL A 40 0.26 7.80 -12.65
C VAL A 40 -0.43 8.79 -13.59
N ALA A 41 -0.54 8.45 -14.87
CA ALA A 41 -1.15 9.33 -15.85
C ALA A 41 -2.58 9.71 -15.43
N GLY A 42 -2.86 11.01 -15.38
CA GLY A 42 -4.17 11.53 -14.96
C GLY A 42 -4.36 11.65 -13.44
N ILE A 43 -3.32 11.41 -12.64
CA ILE A 43 -3.29 11.68 -11.19
C ILE A 43 -2.19 12.71 -10.94
N ASP A 44 -2.58 13.90 -10.51
CA ASP A 44 -1.65 15.00 -10.20
C ASP A 44 -1.36 15.05 -8.70
N LYS A 45 -0.69 14.00 -8.21
CA LYS A 45 -0.31 13.83 -6.81
C LYS A 45 1.02 13.09 -6.73
N ASP A 46 1.85 13.49 -5.77
CA ASP A 46 3.06 12.74 -5.42
C ASP A 46 2.66 11.51 -4.63
N LEU A 47 2.96 10.33 -5.18
CA LEU A 47 2.55 9.06 -4.59
C LEU A 47 3.70 8.42 -3.84
N THR A 48 3.37 7.73 -2.73
CA THR A 48 4.31 6.77 -2.14
C THR A 48 4.50 5.59 -3.09
N PRO A 49 5.60 4.82 -2.96
CA PRO A 49 5.80 3.61 -3.77
C PRO A 49 4.64 2.63 -3.70
N LEU A 50 4.02 2.48 -2.53
CA LEU A 50 2.88 1.61 -2.31
C LEU A 50 1.61 2.12 -3.02
N GLN A 51 1.33 3.42 -2.92
CA GLN A 51 0.20 4.05 -3.60
C GLN A 51 0.35 3.95 -5.12
N TYR A 52 1.53 4.24 -5.65
CA TYR A 52 1.86 4.07 -7.06
C TYR A 52 1.64 2.63 -7.52
N HIS A 53 2.08 1.65 -6.72
CA HIS A 53 1.89 0.24 -7.02
C HIS A 53 0.42 -0.11 -7.18
N TYR A 54 -0.44 0.24 -6.22
CA TYR A 54 -1.86 -0.09 -6.28
C TYR A 54 -2.59 0.59 -7.44
N LEU A 55 -2.32 1.88 -7.67
CA LEU A 55 -2.93 2.61 -8.78
C LEU A 55 -2.49 2.07 -10.14
N SER A 56 -1.20 1.74 -10.30
CA SER A 56 -0.67 1.15 -11.54
C SER A 56 -1.21 -0.27 -11.77
N LEU A 57 -1.37 -1.06 -10.71
CA LEU A 57 -1.97 -2.39 -10.78
C LEU A 57 -3.44 -2.29 -11.20
N LEU A 58 -4.19 -1.36 -10.62
CA LEU A 58 -5.59 -1.14 -10.94
C LEU A 58 -5.77 -0.78 -12.43
N GLN A 59 -4.97 0.15 -12.95
CA GLN A 59 -4.98 0.49 -14.39
C GLN A 59 -4.74 -0.73 -15.27
N ARG A 60 -3.72 -1.55 -14.93
CA ARG A 60 -3.39 -2.75 -15.71
C ARG A 60 -4.52 -3.79 -15.68
N LEU A 61 -5.14 -4.00 -14.52
CA LEU A 61 -6.27 -4.92 -14.38
C LEU A 61 -7.49 -4.46 -15.15
N VAL A 62 -7.76 -3.15 -15.20
CA VAL A 62 -8.87 -2.60 -15.98
C VAL A 62 -8.60 -2.73 -17.48
N ALA A 63 -7.39 -2.43 -17.93
CA ALA A 63 -7.00 -2.67 -19.33
C ALA A 63 -7.10 -4.16 -19.72
N LEU A 64 -6.67 -5.06 -18.83
CA LEU A 64 -6.82 -6.50 -18.99
C LEU A 64 -8.29 -6.90 -19.11
N LYS A 65 -9.14 -6.41 -18.20
CA LYS A 65 -10.59 -6.63 -18.24
C LYS A 65 -11.19 -6.18 -19.57
N ASN A 66 -10.85 -4.96 -20.02
CA ASN A 66 -11.39 -4.36 -21.23
C ASN A 66 -10.92 -5.06 -22.51
N THR A 67 -9.74 -5.67 -22.49
CA THR A 67 -9.23 -6.49 -23.60
C THR A 67 -9.89 -7.87 -23.59
N TYR A 68 -9.97 -8.49 -22.42
CA TYR A 68 -10.47 -9.87 -22.27
C TYR A 68 -11.96 -10.01 -22.59
N GLN A 69 -12.78 -8.99 -22.31
CA GLN A 69 -14.21 -8.99 -22.66
C GLN A 69 -14.48 -9.10 -24.17
N THR A 70 -13.50 -8.78 -25.02
CA THR A 70 -13.59 -8.88 -26.49
C THR A 70 -12.82 -10.08 -27.07
N ASP A 71 -12.24 -10.92 -26.20
CA ASP A 71 -11.46 -12.09 -26.62
C ASP A 71 -12.36 -13.16 -27.24
N ALA A 72 -11.90 -13.81 -28.31
CA ALA A 72 -12.61 -14.91 -28.96
C ALA A 72 -12.65 -16.17 -28.08
N GLU A 73 -11.64 -16.35 -27.22
CA GLU A 73 -11.51 -17.45 -26.26
C GLU A 73 -12.03 -17.04 -24.87
N TYR A 74 -13.05 -16.18 -24.84
CA TYR A 74 -13.63 -15.68 -23.59
C TYR A 74 -14.20 -16.83 -22.74
N GLU A 75 -13.77 -16.89 -21.48
CA GLU A 75 -14.28 -17.80 -20.47
C GLU A 75 -14.79 -17.00 -19.26
N ALA A 76 -16.04 -17.25 -18.89
CA ALA A 76 -16.71 -16.48 -17.84
C ALA A 76 -16.01 -16.56 -16.47
N TRP A 77 -15.36 -17.69 -16.15
CA TRP A 77 -14.67 -17.88 -14.87
C TRP A 77 -13.42 -17.01 -14.75
N MET A 78 -12.70 -16.76 -15.85
CA MET A 78 -11.54 -15.89 -15.89
C MET A 78 -11.97 -14.44 -15.66
N MET A 79 -13.07 -14.01 -16.30
CA MET A 79 -13.64 -12.69 -16.09
C MET A 79 -14.06 -12.46 -14.63
N VAL A 80 -14.60 -13.49 -13.97
CA VAL A 80 -14.88 -13.45 -12.52
C VAL A 80 -13.58 -13.24 -11.71
N GLY A 81 -12.49 -13.92 -12.08
CA GLY A 81 -11.17 -13.74 -11.47
C GLY A 81 -10.65 -12.31 -11.62
N ILE A 82 -10.72 -11.76 -12.83
CA ILE A 82 -10.29 -10.38 -13.13
C ILE A 82 -11.12 -9.37 -12.33
N ASN A 83 -12.44 -9.51 -12.29
CA ASN A 83 -13.30 -8.61 -11.51
C ASN A 83 -13.00 -8.66 -10.01
N LYS A 84 -12.70 -9.84 -9.46
CA LYS A 84 -12.26 -9.97 -8.05
C LYS A 84 -10.91 -9.29 -7.81
N ALA A 85 -9.96 -9.43 -8.74
CA ALA A 85 -8.68 -8.75 -8.64
C ALA A 85 -8.85 -7.22 -8.65
N VAL A 86 -9.65 -6.69 -9.58
CA VAL A 86 -9.98 -5.24 -9.64
C VAL A 86 -10.58 -4.77 -8.32
N TYR A 87 -11.56 -5.50 -7.77
CA TYR A 87 -12.19 -5.14 -6.50
C TYR A 87 -11.20 -5.18 -5.33
N SER A 88 -10.36 -6.21 -5.23
CA SER A 88 -9.34 -6.32 -4.19
C SER A 88 -8.35 -5.15 -4.25
N THR A 89 -7.83 -4.84 -5.45
CA THR A 89 -6.88 -3.73 -5.62
C THR A 89 -7.53 -2.37 -5.34
N LEU A 90 -8.82 -2.19 -5.65
CA LEU A 90 -9.55 -0.99 -5.25
C LEU A 90 -9.61 -0.85 -3.72
N ARG A 91 -9.86 -1.96 -3.01
CA ARG A 91 -9.83 -1.97 -1.54
C ARG A 91 -8.44 -1.61 -1.01
N ASP A 92 -7.39 -2.22 -1.56
CA ASP A 92 -6.01 -1.93 -1.18
C ASP A 92 -5.65 -0.44 -1.43
N SER A 93 -6.17 0.13 -2.52
CA SER A 93 -6.01 1.56 -2.84
C SER A 93 -6.69 2.47 -1.81
N ILE A 94 -7.88 2.08 -1.32
CA ILE A 94 -8.58 2.78 -0.24
C ILE A 94 -7.78 2.70 1.06
N GLU A 95 -7.28 1.50 1.40
CA GLU A 95 -6.46 1.28 2.60
C GLU A 95 -5.12 2.05 2.52
N ALA A 96 -4.59 2.28 1.32
CA ALA A 96 -3.40 3.10 1.05
C ALA A 96 -3.67 4.62 0.93
N ASN A 97 -4.88 5.09 1.22
CA ASN A 97 -5.28 6.51 1.17
C ASN A 97 -5.18 7.15 -0.23
N VAL A 98 -5.46 6.36 -1.27
CA VAL A 98 -5.63 6.79 -2.68
C VAL A 98 -6.92 6.25 -3.30
N GLY A 99 -7.93 6.06 -2.47
CA GLY A 99 -9.21 5.48 -2.86
C GLY A 99 -10.02 6.34 -3.82
N ASP A 100 -9.89 7.66 -3.75
CA ASP A 100 -10.65 8.57 -4.60
C ASP A 100 -10.04 8.65 -5.99
N GLU A 101 -8.71 8.71 -6.09
CA GLU A 101 -7.97 8.60 -7.34
C GLU A 101 -8.25 7.25 -8.03
N ALA A 102 -8.30 6.16 -7.27
CA ALA A 102 -8.66 4.83 -7.78
C ALA A 102 -10.10 4.77 -8.34
N LYS A 103 -11.07 5.38 -7.66
CA LYS A 103 -12.46 5.46 -8.16
C LYS A 103 -12.54 6.32 -9.42
N GLU A 104 -11.83 7.45 -9.47
CA GLU A 104 -11.79 8.28 -10.67
C GLU A 104 -11.20 7.52 -11.87
N LEU A 105 -10.13 6.76 -11.68
CA LEU A 105 -9.57 5.89 -12.70
C LEU A 105 -10.63 4.91 -13.24
N LEU A 106 -11.36 4.23 -12.36
CA LEU A 106 -12.42 3.31 -12.77
C LEU A 106 -13.56 4.01 -13.50
N ASN A 107 -13.96 5.20 -13.06
CA ASN A 107 -15.00 5.97 -13.70
C ASN A 107 -14.60 6.40 -15.11
N ARG A 108 -13.35 6.88 -15.30
CA ARG A 108 -12.85 7.26 -16.63
C ARG A 108 -12.92 6.07 -17.60
N GLU A 109 -12.46 4.91 -17.17
CA GLU A 109 -12.46 3.69 -17.99
C GLU A 109 -13.87 3.17 -18.33
N GLN A 110 -14.87 3.41 -17.48
CA GLN A 110 -16.26 3.06 -17.77
C GLN A 110 -16.91 3.96 -18.82
N HIS A 111 -16.44 5.19 -19.01
CA HIS A 111 -17.02 6.17 -19.93
C HIS A 111 -16.25 6.30 -21.25
N VAL A 112 -15.17 5.55 -21.44
CA VAL A 112 -14.33 5.58 -22.66
C VAL A 112 -14.77 4.54 -23.71
N ASN A 113 -15.71 3.63 -23.37
CA ASN A 113 -16.27 2.64 -24.29
C ASN A 113 -17.68 2.98 -24.76
#